data_AF-A0A7C0Z2H2-F1
#
_entry.id   AF-A0A7C0Z2H2-F1
#
_cell.length_a   1.000
_cell.length_b   1.000
_cell.length_c   1.000
_cell.angle_alpha   90.00
_cell.angle_beta   90.00
_cell.angle_gamma   90.00
#
_symmetry.space_group_name_H-M   'P 1'
#
loop_
_entity.id
_entity.type
_entity.pdbx_description
1 polymer ?
#
loop_
_entity_poly.entity_id
_entity_poly.type
_entity_poly.pdbx_seq_one_letter_code
_entity_poly.pdbx_strand_id
1 'polypeptide(L)'
;MPDYAELAARFKDVLGMQTSPVALYYSDERPPDALSFKGIGMGMCAVSLMYQAAKGKIAAIHKEAYGCPGAGRYLGFIEIDWPGFPYFLSSGIEGELEGERYLKTPEIAKAYLERMKVRPAPAEYCIFAPLDGLPNGAVPEVVIFFVPPDVLSALVVLADFDNPRTESNTLVRFSSG
;
A
#
# COMPACT_ATOMS: atom_id res chain seq x y z
N MET A 1 5.00 22.71 -7.76
CA MET A 1 4.55 21.42 -7.16
C MET A 1 3.31 21.72 -6.34
N PRO A 2 2.38 20.78 -6.17
CA PRO A 2 1.19 21.00 -5.34
C PRO A 2 1.61 21.30 -3.90
N ASP A 3 0.86 22.16 -3.22
CA ASP A 3 0.97 22.28 -1.77
C ASP A 3 0.25 21.07 -1.13
N TYR A 4 1.02 20.05 -0.75
CA TYR A 4 0.47 18.83 -0.17
C TYR A 4 -0.16 19.07 1.21
N ALA A 5 0.30 20.06 1.96
CA ALA A 5 -0.28 20.42 3.25
C ALA A 5 -1.66 21.05 3.06
N GLU A 6 -1.79 21.98 2.11
CA GLU A 6 -3.09 22.54 1.74
C GLU A 6 -4.04 21.46 1.22
N LEU A 7 -3.59 20.58 0.33
CA LEU A 7 -4.41 19.49 -0.20
C LEU A 7 -4.89 18.54 0.90
N ALA A 8 -4.00 18.11 1.79
CA ALA A 8 -4.35 17.24 2.90
C ALA A 8 -5.35 17.91 3.85
N ALA A 9 -5.20 19.22 4.12
CA ALA A 9 -6.16 19.98 4.91
C ALA A 9 -7.53 20.02 4.23
N ARG A 10 -7.58 20.28 2.92
CA ARG A 10 -8.84 20.31 2.15
C ARG A 10 -9.53 18.95 2.11
N PHE A 11 -8.80 17.86 1.94
CA PHE A 11 -9.39 16.51 2.02
C PHE A 11 -10.01 16.25 3.39
N LYS A 12 -9.31 16.60 4.48
CA LYS A 12 -9.82 16.43 5.83
C LYS A 12 -11.09 17.23 6.09
N ASP A 13 -11.10 18.50 5.69
CA ASP A 13 -12.23 19.41 5.87
C ASP A 13 -13.45 18.98 5.06
N VAL A 14 -13.29 18.82 3.75
CA VAL A 14 -14.41 18.55 2.83
C VAL A 14 -15.01 17.15 3.02
N LEU A 15 -14.17 16.15 3.32
CA LEU A 15 -14.61 14.76 3.45
C LEU A 15 -14.80 14.33 4.92
N GLY A 16 -14.61 15.23 5.89
CA GLY A 16 -14.78 14.92 7.31
C GLY A 16 -13.81 13.84 7.85
N MET A 17 -12.63 13.71 7.22
CA MET A 17 -11.67 12.65 7.57
C MET A 17 -11.04 12.89 8.94
N GLN A 18 -10.88 11.81 9.72
CA GLN A 18 -10.28 11.84 11.06
C GLN A 18 -8.76 11.58 11.05
N THR A 19 -8.21 11.17 9.91
CA THR A 19 -6.78 10.88 9.73
C THR A 19 -6.23 11.65 8.54
N SER A 20 -4.91 11.90 8.53
CA SER A 20 -4.28 12.49 7.35
C SER A 20 -4.16 11.44 6.23
N PRO A 21 -4.35 11.82 4.95
CA PRO A 21 -3.89 10.99 3.84
C PRO A 21 -2.41 10.65 4.01
N VAL A 22 -2.01 9.47 3.57
CA VAL A 22 -0.65 8.97 3.74
C VAL A 22 0.08 9.00 2.41
N ALA A 23 1.21 9.69 2.38
CA ALA A 23 2.14 9.64 1.27
C ALA A 23 3.00 8.38 1.36
N LEU A 24 3.17 7.69 0.24
CA LEU A 24 4.17 6.66 0.01
C LEU A 24 5.22 7.21 -0.96
N TYR A 25 6.49 7.18 -0.58
CA TYR A 25 7.62 7.48 -1.45
C TYR A 25 8.82 6.62 -1.07
N TYR A 26 9.81 6.55 -1.95
CA TYR A 26 11.06 5.81 -1.71
C TYR A 26 12.22 6.75 -1.45
N SER A 27 13.16 6.32 -0.62
CA SER A 27 14.35 7.08 -0.22
C SER A 27 15.50 6.13 0.13
N ASP A 28 16.74 6.53 -0.12
CA ASP A 28 17.92 5.84 0.41
C ASP A 28 18.25 6.29 1.84
N GLU A 29 17.63 7.37 2.30
CA GLU A 29 17.78 7.91 3.65
C GLU A 29 16.59 7.57 4.52
N ARG A 30 16.86 7.09 5.73
CA ARG A 30 15.86 6.86 6.77
C ARG A 30 15.51 8.16 7.50
N PRO A 31 14.24 8.57 7.56
CA PRO A 31 13.82 9.71 8.37
C PRO A 31 14.11 9.49 9.87
N PRO A 32 14.49 10.54 10.62
CA PRO A 32 14.64 10.47 12.07
C PRO A 32 13.38 9.95 12.75
N ASP A 33 13.55 9.14 13.80
CA ASP A 33 12.46 8.59 14.63
C ASP A 33 11.38 7.79 13.88
N ALA A 34 11.63 7.40 12.62
CA ALA A 34 10.68 6.63 11.84
C ALA A 34 10.45 5.24 12.47
N LEU A 35 9.18 4.86 12.58
CA LEU A 35 8.76 3.52 12.94
C LEU A 35 9.26 2.53 11.87
N SER A 36 9.85 1.43 12.29
CA SER A 36 10.37 0.40 11.39
C SER A 36 10.14 -0.98 11.98
N PHE A 37 10.09 -1.99 11.12
CA PHE A 37 10.21 -3.36 11.58
C PHE A 37 11.64 -3.65 12.02
N LYS A 38 11.79 -4.67 12.86
CA LYS A 38 13.09 -5.13 13.37
C LYS A 38 13.71 -6.24 12.52
N GLY A 39 13.01 -6.71 11.49
CA GLY A 39 13.47 -7.79 10.61
C GLY A 39 12.37 -8.31 9.71
N ILE A 40 12.58 -9.53 9.20
CA ILE A 40 11.67 -10.25 8.32
C ILE A 40 10.91 -11.29 9.15
N GLY A 41 9.59 -11.39 8.96
CA GLY A 41 8.77 -12.36 9.69
C GLY A 41 7.27 -12.13 9.57
N MET A 42 6.51 -13.19 9.86
CA MET A 42 5.05 -13.14 9.89
C MET A 42 4.56 -12.33 11.10
N GLY A 43 3.41 -11.64 10.98
CA GLY A 43 2.84 -10.80 12.04
C GLY A 43 3.30 -9.33 12.04
N MET A 44 4.23 -8.95 11.18
CA MET A 44 4.64 -7.57 10.94
C MET A 44 3.97 -7.03 9.67
N CYS A 45 2.85 -6.32 9.82
CA CYS A 45 2.00 -5.88 8.71
C CYS A 45 2.31 -4.43 8.27
N ALA A 46 2.63 -4.22 7.00
CA ALA A 46 2.88 -2.88 6.44
C ALA A 46 1.67 -1.96 6.58
N VAL A 47 0.44 -2.49 6.50
CA VAL A 47 -0.80 -1.73 6.69
C VAL A 47 -0.86 -1.11 8.09
N SER A 48 -0.34 -1.78 9.11
CA SER A 48 -0.28 -1.22 10.46
C SER A 48 0.64 0.00 10.53
N LEU A 49 1.79 -0.02 9.82
CA LEU A 49 2.69 1.13 9.73
C LEU A 49 2.09 2.26 8.88
N MET A 50 1.42 1.94 7.77
CA MET A 50 0.65 2.92 6.96
C MET A 50 -0.41 3.61 7.83
N TYR A 51 -1.13 2.87 8.66
CA TYR A 51 -2.15 3.43 9.55
C TYR A 51 -1.55 4.31 10.66
N GLN A 52 -0.38 3.94 11.20
CA GLN A 52 0.34 4.84 12.11
C GLN A 52 0.75 6.14 11.41
N ALA A 53 1.09 6.08 10.12
CA ALA A 53 1.36 7.28 9.34
C ALA A 53 0.12 8.16 9.16
N ALA A 54 -1.05 7.56 8.96
CA ALA A 54 -2.32 8.29 8.94
C ALA A 54 -2.60 9.03 10.26
N LYS A 55 -2.03 8.54 11.38
CA LYS A 55 -2.09 9.11 12.73
C LYS A 55 -0.95 10.11 13.05
N GLY A 56 -0.18 10.54 12.05
CA GLY A 56 0.86 11.56 12.24
C GLY A 56 2.26 11.01 12.52
N LYS A 57 2.49 9.69 12.47
CA LYS A 57 3.84 9.12 12.60
C LYS A 57 4.52 9.01 11.24
N ILE A 58 5.84 8.89 11.23
CA ILE A 58 6.57 8.49 10.02
C ILE A 58 6.96 7.03 10.19
N ALA A 59 6.81 6.23 9.14
CA ALA A 59 7.28 4.87 9.10
C ALA A 59 8.21 4.66 7.91
N ALA A 60 9.27 3.87 8.12
CA ALA A 60 10.27 3.54 7.12
C ALA A 60 10.48 2.03 7.11
N ILE A 61 10.14 1.39 6.00
CA ILE A 61 10.34 -0.04 5.79
C ILE A 61 11.59 -0.22 4.92
N HIS A 62 12.58 -0.95 5.45
CA HIS A 62 13.85 -1.20 4.76
C HIS A 62 13.80 -2.50 3.96
N LYS A 63 14.52 -2.58 2.84
CA LYS A 63 14.62 -3.79 1.98
C LYS A 63 15.12 -5.06 2.69
N GLU A 64 15.82 -4.91 3.82
CA GLU A 64 16.30 -6.05 4.64
C GLU A 64 15.47 -6.28 5.91
N ALA A 65 14.48 -5.44 6.16
CA ALA A 65 13.60 -5.51 7.34
C ALA A 65 12.16 -5.12 6.96
N TYR A 66 11.60 -5.81 5.96
CA TYR A 66 10.30 -5.45 5.37
C TYR A 66 9.08 -6.06 6.06
N GLY A 67 9.27 -6.83 7.14
CA GLY A 67 8.18 -7.51 7.81
C GLY A 67 7.78 -8.79 7.09
N CYS A 68 6.49 -8.96 6.77
CA CYS A 68 6.01 -10.18 6.12
C CYS A 68 6.44 -10.25 4.63
N PRO A 69 6.53 -11.45 4.03
CA PRO A 69 6.86 -11.61 2.61
C PRO A 69 5.91 -10.85 1.68
N GLY A 70 4.63 -10.73 2.04
CA GLY A 70 3.66 -9.93 1.28
C GLY A 70 4.06 -8.45 1.20
N ALA A 71 4.50 -7.86 2.30
CA ALA A 71 5.02 -6.49 2.30
C ALA A 71 6.28 -6.38 1.45
N GLY A 72 7.22 -7.31 1.60
CA GLY A 72 8.43 -7.35 0.76
C GLY A 72 8.11 -7.40 -0.73
N ARG A 73 7.14 -8.24 -1.14
CA ARG A 73 6.69 -8.34 -2.53
C ARG A 73 6.02 -7.04 -2.99
N TYR A 74 4.97 -6.59 -2.31
CA TYR A 74 4.15 -5.49 -2.82
C TYR A 74 4.79 -4.11 -2.69
N LEU A 75 5.84 -3.97 -1.86
CA LEU A 75 6.70 -2.79 -1.82
C LEU A 75 7.92 -2.90 -2.74
N GLY A 76 8.03 -3.97 -3.54
CA GLY A 76 9.06 -4.12 -4.57
C GLY A 76 10.45 -4.50 -4.07
N PHE A 77 10.59 -4.96 -2.82
CA PHE A 77 11.88 -5.38 -2.24
C PHE A 77 12.28 -6.81 -2.59
N ILE A 78 11.31 -7.70 -2.80
CA ILE A 78 11.56 -9.09 -3.18
C ILE A 78 10.62 -9.55 -4.27
N GLU A 79 11.04 -10.60 -4.98
CA GLU A 79 10.12 -11.45 -5.72
C GLU A 79 9.68 -12.64 -4.85
N ILE A 80 8.51 -13.19 -5.16
CA ILE A 80 8.04 -14.45 -4.56
C ILE A 80 7.77 -15.38 -5.74
N ASP A 81 8.62 -16.38 -5.89
CA ASP A 81 8.70 -17.25 -7.06
C ASP A 81 8.64 -18.75 -6.71
N TRP A 82 8.30 -19.09 -5.47
CA TRP A 82 8.22 -20.49 -5.05
C TRP A 82 6.90 -21.16 -5.54
N PRO A 83 6.93 -22.46 -5.92
CA PRO A 83 5.81 -23.13 -6.60
C PRO A 83 4.49 -23.21 -5.82
N GLY A 84 4.52 -23.15 -4.50
CA GLY A 84 3.30 -23.22 -3.68
C GLY A 84 2.66 -21.86 -3.42
N PHE A 85 3.21 -20.74 -3.91
CA PHE A 85 2.58 -19.43 -3.74
C PHE A 85 1.16 -19.34 -4.33
N PRO A 86 0.86 -19.92 -5.52
CA PRO A 86 -0.51 -20.01 -6.01
C PRO A 86 -1.44 -20.81 -5.09
N TYR A 87 -0.93 -21.85 -4.42
CA TYR A 87 -1.69 -22.64 -3.44
C TYR A 87 -1.93 -21.83 -2.16
N PHE A 88 -0.92 -21.11 -1.68
CA PHE A 88 -1.05 -20.18 -0.55
C PHE A 88 -2.15 -19.14 -0.80
N LEU A 89 -2.21 -18.53 -1.98
CA LEU A 89 -3.26 -17.55 -2.31
C LEU A 89 -4.66 -18.16 -2.52
N SER A 90 -4.76 -19.49 -2.61
CA SER A 90 -5.99 -20.21 -2.92
C SER A 90 -6.36 -21.26 -1.88
N SER A 91 -6.33 -22.55 -2.24
CA SER A 91 -6.86 -23.65 -1.44
C SER A 91 -5.92 -24.13 -0.34
N GLY A 92 -4.64 -23.76 -0.38
CA GLY A 92 -3.60 -24.42 0.39
C GLY A 92 -3.25 -25.80 -0.15
N ILE A 93 -2.43 -26.53 0.60
CA ILE A 93 -2.04 -27.92 0.37
C ILE A 93 -2.36 -28.68 1.67
N GLU A 94 -3.21 -29.70 1.57
CA GLU A 94 -3.69 -30.45 2.74
C GLU A 94 -2.52 -31.01 3.56
N GLY A 95 -2.48 -30.69 4.85
CA GLY A 95 -1.43 -31.13 5.78
C GLY A 95 -0.09 -30.39 5.65
N GLU A 96 0.07 -29.50 4.68
CA GLU A 96 1.35 -28.82 4.41
C GLU A 96 1.26 -27.29 4.47
N LEU A 97 0.19 -26.71 3.93
CA LEU A 97 0.08 -25.26 3.73
C LEU A 97 -1.38 -24.81 3.86
N GLU A 98 -1.66 -23.91 4.80
CA GLU A 98 -2.97 -23.25 4.86
C GLU A 98 -3.10 -22.23 3.72
N GLY A 99 -4.26 -22.23 3.05
CA GLY A 99 -4.58 -21.29 1.98
C GLY A 99 -5.34 -20.07 2.47
N GLU A 100 -4.99 -18.90 1.96
CA GLU A 100 -5.67 -17.62 2.24
C GLU A 100 -7.05 -17.52 1.56
N ARG A 101 -7.32 -18.37 0.56
CA ARG A 101 -8.62 -18.45 -0.17
C ARG A 101 -9.04 -17.13 -0.81
N TYR A 102 -8.08 -16.28 -1.18
CA TYR A 102 -8.35 -15.08 -1.96
C TYR A 102 -8.75 -15.43 -3.41
N LEU A 103 -8.22 -16.52 -3.96
CA LEU A 103 -8.55 -17.04 -5.29
C LEU A 103 -9.04 -18.48 -5.18
N LYS A 104 -9.98 -18.86 -6.05
CA LYS A 104 -10.68 -20.15 -5.92
C LYS A 104 -9.76 -21.36 -6.09
N THR A 105 -8.82 -21.31 -7.03
CA THR A 105 -7.91 -22.43 -7.33
C THR A 105 -6.48 -21.94 -7.59
N PRO A 106 -5.46 -22.82 -7.42
CA PRO A 106 -4.07 -22.49 -7.73
C PRO A 106 -3.84 -22.07 -9.17
N GLU A 107 -4.62 -22.59 -10.13
CA GLU A 107 -4.51 -22.22 -11.56
C GLU A 107 -4.94 -20.77 -11.79
N ILE A 108 -6.03 -20.33 -11.14
CA ILE A 108 -6.48 -18.94 -11.19
C ILE A 108 -5.44 -18.03 -10.52
N ALA A 109 -4.88 -18.46 -9.39
CA ALA A 109 -3.82 -17.73 -8.70
C ALA A 109 -2.55 -17.60 -9.54
N LYS A 110 -2.15 -18.66 -10.22
CA LYS A 110 -1.00 -18.64 -11.13
C LYS A 110 -1.23 -17.67 -12.30
N ALA A 111 -2.38 -17.76 -12.96
CA ALA A 111 -2.72 -16.85 -14.07
C ALA A 111 -2.77 -15.37 -13.64
N TYR A 112 -3.18 -15.11 -12.40
CA TYR A 112 -3.13 -13.78 -11.80
C TYR A 112 -1.67 -13.31 -11.59
N LEU A 113 -0.85 -14.14 -10.95
CA LEU A 113 0.55 -13.83 -10.65
C LEU A 113 1.38 -13.58 -11.91
N GLU A 114 1.14 -14.31 -13.00
CA GLU A 114 1.81 -14.12 -14.30
C GLU A 114 1.51 -12.75 -14.93
N ARG A 115 0.34 -12.17 -14.65
CA ARG A 115 -0.06 -10.84 -15.14
C ARG A 115 0.40 -9.72 -14.22
N MET A 116 0.62 -10.03 -12.95
CA MET A 116 1.01 -9.07 -11.93
C MET A 116 2.53 -8.83 -11.94
N LYS A 117 2.94 -7.79 -12.66
CA LYS A 117 4.32 -7.31 -12.62
C LYS A 117 4.49 -6.33 -11.46
N VAL A 118 5.17 -6.76 -10.41
CA VAL A 118 5.61 -5.89 -9.33
C VAL A 118 6.81 -5.08 -9.83
N ARG A 119 6.77 -3.76 -9.67
CA ARG A 119 7.92 -2.90 -9.96
C ARG A 119 8.94 -3.05 -8.82
N PRO A 120 10.24 -3.25 -9.10
CA PRO A 120 11.28 -3.16 -8.07
C PRO A 120 11.26 -1.80 -7.36
N ALA A 121 11.55 -1.80 -6.05
CA ALA A 121 11.70 -0.59 -5.28
C ALA A 121 12.87 0.24 -5.84
N PRO A 122 12.70 1.56 -6.06
CA PRO A 122 13.76 2.41 -6.61
C PRO A 122 14.82 2.84 -5.56
N ALA A 123 14.63 2.51 -4.28
CA ALA A 123 15.53 2.88 -3.19
C ALA A 123 15.45 1.87 -2.02
N GLU A 124 16.32 2.03 -1.01
CA GLU A 124 16.41 1.09 0.13
C GLU A 124 15.25 1.15 1.12
N TYR A 125 14.59 2.30 1.25
CA TYR A 125 13.45 2.50 2.14
C TYR A 125 12.18 2.85 1.37
N CYS A 126 11.08 2.24 1.79
CA CYS A 126 9.72 2.68 1.49
C CYS A 126 9.22 3.47 2.69
N ILE A 127 8.90 4.75 2.48
CA ILE A 127 8.48 5.68 3.52
C ILE A 127 6.98 5.90 3.46
N PHE A 128 6.33 5.79 4.61
CA PHE A 128 4.97 6.25 4.83
C PHE A 128 4.99 7.46 5.74
N ALA A 129 4.41 8.57 5.30
CA ALA A 129 4.34 9.79 6.07
C ALA A 129 2.97 10.47 5.91
N PRO A 130 2.53 11.29 6.87
CA PRO A 130 1.36 12.14 6.67
C PRO A 130 1.60 13.06 5.47
N LEU A 131 0.61 13.18 4.59
CA LEU A 131 0.73 14.01 3.39
C LEU A 131 0.98 15.49 3.72
N ASP A 132 0.47 15.96 4.85
CA ASP A 132 0.68 17.31 5.39
C ASP A 132 2.02 17.52 6.09
N GLY A 133 2.84 16.47 6.25
CA GLY A 133 4.15 16.51 6.89
C GLY A 133 5.29 16.09 5.97
N LEU A 134 5.09 16.11 4.65
CA LEU A 134 6.13 15.73 3.70
C LEU A 134 7.33 16.70 3.73
N PRO A 135 8.58 16.18 3.72
CA PRO A 135 9.75 17.02 3.54
C PRO A 135 9.72 17.82 2.24
N ASN A 136 10.33 19.00 2.23
CA ASN A 136 10.45 19.83 1.03
C ASN A 136 11.11 19.04 -0.11
N GLY A 137 10.44 18.98 -1.27
CA GLY A 137 10.91 18.27 -2.45
C GLY A 137 10.57 16.78 -2.50
N ALA A 138 10.01 16.20 -1.44
CA ALA A 138 9.48 14.84 -1.50
C ALA A 138 8.23 14.81 -2.39
N VAL A 139 8.21 13.91 -3.37
CA VAL A 139 7.07 13.68 -4.26
C VAL A 139 6.49 12.31 -3.94
N PRO A 140 5.23 12.23 -3.44
CA PRO A 140 4.58 10.95 -3.21
C PRO A 140 4.37 10.21 -4.53
N GLU A 141 4.71 8.92 -4.56
CA GLU A 141 4.34 8.03 -5.66
C GLU A 141 2.89 7.54 -5.51
N VAL A 142 2.43 7.36 -4.27
CA VAL A 142 1.06 6.94 -3.95
C VAL A 142 0.54 7.77 -2.78
N VAL A 143 -0.76 8.10 -2.83
CA VAL A 143 -1.50 8.66 -1.69
C VAL A 143 -2.54 7.66 -1.24
N ILE A 144 -2.51 7.29 0.03
CA ILE A 144 -3.34 6.25 0.65
C ILE A 144 -4.33 6.92 1.60
N PHE A 145 -5.59 6.49 1.54
CA PHE A 145 -6.68 7.02 2.36
C PHE A 145 -7.22 5.94 3.30
N PHE A 146 -7.22 6.21 4.61
CA PHE A 146 -7.91 5.38 5.61
C PHE A 146 -9.26 6.02 5.94
N VAL A 147 -10.31 5.56 5.27
CA VAL A 147 -11.61 6.22 5.27
C VAL A 147 -12.77 5.22 5.40
N PRO A 148 -13.91 5.63 5.99
CA PRO A 148 -15.12 4.82 5.99
C PRO A 148 -15.75 4.70 4.58
N PRO A 149 -16.67 3.74 4.35
CA PRO A 149 -17.22 3.46 3.02
C PRO A 149 -17.94 4.64 2.34
N ASP A 150 -18.59 5.51 3.10
CA ASP A 150 -19.26 6.71 2.60
C ASP A 150 -18.26 7.73 2.03
N VAL A 151 -17.14 7.94 2.71
CA VAL A 151 -16.04 8.78 2.21
C VAL A 151 -15.34 8.12 1.03
N LEU A 152 -15.16 6.79 1.03
CA LEU A 152 -14.64 6.07 -0.13
C LEU A 152 -15.52 6.29 -1.37
N SER A 153 -16.85 6.24 -1.22
CA SER A 153 -17.80 6.54 -2.30
C SER A 153 -17.60 7.96 -2.84
N ALA A 154 -17.42 8.94 -1.96
CA ALA A 154 -17.13 10.32 -2.37
C ALA A 154 -15.81 10.44 -3.13
N LEU A 155 -14.75 9.74 -2.71
CA LEU A 155 -13.46 9.70 -3.40
C LEU A 155 -13.57 9.11 -4.81
N VAL A 156 -14.36 8.05 -5.00
CA VAL A 156 -14.63 7.47 -6.33
C VAL A 156 -15.30 8.49 -7.24
N VAL A 157 -16.31 9.21 -6.75
CA VAL A 157 -16.97 10.28 -7.51
C VAL A 157 -16.00 11.40 -7.85
N LEU A 158 -15.14 11.79 -6.89
CA LEU A 158 -14.17 12.85 -7.07
C LEU A 158 -13.07 12.49 -8.08
N ALA A 159 -12.60 11.24 -8.07
CA ALA A 159 -11.59 10.75 -9.01
C ALA A 159 -12.06 10.83 -10.47
N ASP A 160 -13.37 10.75 -10.71
CA ASP A 160 -13.99 10.83 -12.03
C ASP A 160 -14.71 12.18 -12.28
N PHE A 161 -14.49 13.19 -11.43
CA PHE A 161 -15.25 14.44 -11.47
C PHE A 161 -15.03 15.25 -12.76
N ASP A 162 -13.83 15.16 -13.34
CA ASP A 162 -13.42 15.86 -14.55
C ASP A 162 -13.45 14.96 -15.82
N ASN A 163 -14.01 13.76 -15.72
CA ASN A 163 -14.04 12.77 -16.79
C ASN A 163 -15.48 12.53 -17.30
N PRO A 164 -15.70 12.32 -18.62
CA PRO A 164 -17.01 11.94 -19.18
C PRO A 164 -17.56 10.59 -18.70
N ARG A 165 -16.88 9.89 -17.78
CA ARG A 165 -17.25 8.59 -17.16
C ARG A 165 -17.29 7.41 -18.13
N THR A 166 -16.90 7.62 -19.38
CA THR A 166 -16.66 6.54 -20.34
C THR A 166 -15.28 5.91 -20.15
N GLU A 167 -14.37 6.58 -19.42
CA GLU A 167 -13.01 6.11 -19.10
C GLU A 167 -12.73 6.35 -17.61
N SER A 168 -13.21 5.47 -16.72
CA SER A 168 -13.05 5.71 -15.28
C SER A 168 -11.58 5.74 -14.84
N ASN A 169 -11.23 6.76 -14.06
CA ASN A 169 -9.96 6.89 -13.34
C ASN A 169 -9.88 5.94 -12.13
N THR A 170 -11.01 5.32 -11.76
CA THR A 170 -11.12 4.39 -10.63
C THR A 170 -10.95 2.95 -11.09
N LEU A 171 -10.08 2.21 -10.40
CA LEU A 171 -9.87 0.78 -10.62
C LEU A 171 -9.97 0.02 -9.30
N VAL A 172 -10.76 -1.06 -9.27
CA VAL A 172 -10.81 -2.01 -8.16
C VAL A 172 -10.13 -3.30 -8.62
N ARG A 173 -9.05 -3.70 -7.93
CA ARG A 173 -8.23 -4.86 -8.29
C ARG A 173 -8.13 -5.82 -7.12
N PHE A 174 -7.62 -7.03 -7.38
CA PHE A 174 -7.27 -7.96 -6.32
C PHE A 174 -6.37 -7.30 -5.27
N SER A 175 -6.62 -7.60 -3.99
CA SER A 175 -5.96 -6.98 -2.83
C SER A 175 -6.26 -5.48 -2.59
N SER A 176 -7.28 -4.90 -3.24
CA SER A 176 -7.76 -3.54 -2.90
C SER A 176 -8.83 -3.53 -1.79
N GLY A 177 -8.77 -4.51 -0.88
CA GLY A 177 -9.75 -4.69 0.20
C GLY A 177 -9.56 -3.74 1.36
#